data_AF-A0AAD6L9C5-F1
#
_entry.id   AF-A0AAD6L9C5-F1
#
_cell.length_a   1.000
_cell.length_b   1.000
_cell.length_c   1.000
_cell.angle_alpha   90.00
_cell.angle_beta   90.00
_cell.angle_gamma   90.00
#
_symmetry.space_group_name_H-M   'P 1'
#
loop_
_entity.id
_entity.type
_entity.pdbx_description
1 polymer ?
#
loop_
_entity_poly.entity_id
_entity_poly.type
_entity_poly.pdbx_seq_one_letter_code
_entity_poly.pdbx_strand_id
1 'polypeptide(L)' 'MMLAHSTNGKEKTELEWKKLLEEGGFPPYKIINIPALPSIIEAYMQ' A
#
# COMPACT_ATOMS: atom_id res chain seq x y z
N MET A 1 -2.03 -2.89 14.40
CA MET A 1 -3.36 -2.90 13.79
C MET A 1 -3.63 -1.53 13.21
N MET A 2 -3.81 -1.40 11.89
CA MET A 2 -4.48 -0.22 11.36
C MET A 2 -5.97 -0.38 11.65
N LEU A 3 -6.51 0.48 12.52
CA LEU A 3 -7.94 0.56 12.77
C LEU A 3 -8.57 1.26 11.57
N ALA A 4 -9.03 0.50 10.59
CA ALA A 4 -9.93 1.01 9.57
C ALA A 4 -11.23 1.44 10.27
N HIS A 5 -11.28 2.69 10.74
CA HIS A 5 -12.48 3.33 11.32
C HIS A 5 -13.48 3.68 10.21
N SER A 6 -13.74 2.71 9.34
CA SER A 6 -14.59 2.85 8.15
C SER A 6 -15.06 1.45 7.84
N THR A 7 -16.38 1.25 7.74
CA THR A 7 -17.04 -0.05 7.56
C THR A 7 -16.56 -0.89 6.37
N ASN A 8 -15.74 -0.30 5.48
CA ASN A 8 -15.25 -0.91 4.25
C ASN A 8 -13.73 -0.73 4.03
N GLY A 9 -13.00 -0.14 4.98
CA GLY A 9 -11.54 -0.06 4.89
C GLY A 9 -10.93 -1.45 5.10
N LYS A 10 -10.01 -1.87 4.23
CA LYS A 10 -9.38 -3.20 4.27
C LYS A 10 -7.87 -3.06 4.12
N GLU A 11 -7.12 -3.68 5.02
CA GLU A 11 -5.68 -3.92 4.83
C GLU A 11 -5.48 -4.78 3.58
N LYS A 12 -4.43 -4.48 2.82
CA LYS A 12 -4.11 -5.15 1.57
C LYS A 12 -2.78 -5.88 1.71
N THR A 13 -2.71 -7.03 1.06
CA THR A 13 -1.44 -7.74 0.84
C THR A 13 -0.53 -6.96 -0.11
N GLU A 14 0.75 -7.26 -0.11
CA GLU A 14 1.72 -6.69 -1.06
C GLU A 14 1.27 -6.89 -2.53
N LEU A 15 0.72 -8.06 -2.86
CA LEU A 15 0.21 -8.36 -4.20
C LEU A 15 -1.00 -7.47 -4.59
N GLU A 16 -1.92 -7.24 -3.65
CA GLU A 16 -3.06 -6.34 -3.87
C GLU A 16 -2.59 -4.88 -4.04
N TRP A 17 -1.58 -4.45 -3.27
CA TRP A 17 -0.97 -3.12 -3.43
C TRP A 17 -0.25 -2.97 -4.77
N LYS A 18 0.55 -3.97 -5.16
CA LYS A 18 1.23 -4.01 -6.46
C LYS A 18 0.27 -3.74 -7.61
N LYS A 19 -0.80 -4.54 -7.68
CA LYS A 19 -1.80 -4.43 -8.74
C LYS A 19 -2.43 -3.04 -8.78
N LEU A 20 -2.81 -2.51 -7.61
CA LEU A 20 -3.44 -1.20 -7.48
C LEU A 20 -2.51 -0.05 -7.91
N LEU A 21 -1.23 -0.12 -7.58
CA LEU A 21 -0.24 0.89 -7.96
C LEU A 21 0.04 0.86 -9.47
N GLU A 22 0.16 -0.32 -10.06
CA GLU A 22 0.32 -0.48 -11.50
C GLU A 22 -0.90 0.05 -12.27
N GLU A 23 -2.13 -0.32 -11.85
CA GLU A 23 -3.38 0.19 -12.45
C GLU A 23 -3.55 1.70 -12.25
N GLY A 24 -2.98 2.26 -11.17
CA GLY A 24 -3.01 3.68 -10.84
C GLY A 24 -1.96 4.54 -11.57
N GLY A 25 -1.10 3.95 -12.42
CA GLY A 25 -0.05 4.68 -13.14
C GLY A 25 1.22 4.92 -12.33
N PHE A 26 1.46 4.13 -11.29
CA PHE A 26 2.68 4.14 -10.47
C PHE A 26 3.44 2.81 -10.57
N PRO A 27 3.92 2.39 -11.76
CA PRO A 27 4.68 1.16 -11.90
C PRO A 27 5.95 1.09 -11.02
N PRO A 28 6.76 2.17 -10.87
CA PRO A 28 7.84 2.19 -9.90
C PRO A 28 7.30 2.52 -8.50
N TYR A 29 7.52 1.61 -7.55
CA TYR A 29 7.22 1.82 -6.14
C TYR A 29 8.18 1.04 -5.23
N LYS A 30 8.21 1.41 -3.94
CA LYS A 30 8.90 0.69 -2.86
C LYS A 30 7.95 0.46 -1.71
N ILE A 31 8.07 -0.72 -1.10
CA ILE A 31 7.36 -1.07 0.13
C ILE A 31 8.41 -1.24 1.23
N ILE A 32 8.29 -0.44 2.28
CA ILE A 32 9.24 -0.38 3.39
C ILE A 32 8.54 -0.90 4.63
N ASN A 33 9.02 -2.03 5.16
CA ASN A 33 8.52 -2.59 6.40
C ASN A 33 9.22 -1.91 7.58
N ILE A 34 8.45 -1.39 8.52
CA ILE A 34 8.96 -0.78 9.75
C ILE A 34 8.34 -1.44 10.97
N PRO A 35 9.04 -1.55 12.11
CA PRO A 35 8.51 -2.29 13.27
C PRO A 35 7.26 -1.66 13.92
N ALA A 36 7.08 -0.35 13.76
CA ALA A 36 6.04 0.43 14.47
C ALA A 36 4.73 0.62 13.69
N LEU A 37 4.72 0.38 12.37
CA LEU A 37 3.55 0.48 11.49
C LEU A 37 3.50 -0.75 10.55
N PRO A 38 2.35 -1.09 9.94
CA PRO A 38 2.29 -2.21 9.00
C PRO A 38 3.31 -2.12 7.86
N SER A 39 3.36 -1.00 7.12
CA SER A 39 4.36 -0.69 6.08
C SER A 39 4.25 0.79 5.63
N ILE A 40 5.25 1.29 4.91
CA ILE A 40 5.22 2.55 4.13
C ILE A 40 5.32 2.21 2.64
N ILE A 41 4.53 2.88 1.79
CA ILE A 41 4.59 2.74 0.33
C ILE A 41 5.06 4.07 -0.27
N GLU A 42 6.17 4.04 -1.02
CA GLU A 42 6.62 5.15 -1.85
C GLU A 42 6.28 4.84 -3.31
N ALA A 43 5.43 5.64 -3.93
CA ALA A 43 5.00 5.49 -5.32
C ALA A 43 5.54 6.65 -6.16
N TYR A 44 6.12 6.34 -7.33
CA TYR A 44 6.78 7.33 -8.18
C TYR A 44 5.99 7.50 -9.49
N MET A 45 5.72 8.76 -9.87
CA MET A 45 5.08 9.08 -11.15
C MET A 45 6.05 8.80 -12.30
N GLN A 46 5.53 8.38 -13.45
CA GLN A 46 6.28 8.35 -14.71
C GLN A 46 6.46 9.74 -15.31
#